data_AF-A0A8C3PAX8-F1
#
_entry.id   AF-A0A8C3PAX8-F1
#
_cell.length_a   1.000
_cell.length_b   1.000
_cell.length_c   1.000
_cell.angle_alpha   90.00
_cell.angle_beta   90.00
_cell.angle_gamma   90.00
#
_symmetry.space_group_name_H-M   'P 1'
#
loop_
_entity.id
_entity.type
_entity.pdbx_description
1 polymer ?
#
loop_
_entity_poly.entity_id
_entity_poly.type
_entity_poly.pdbx_seq_one_letter_code
_entity_poly.pdbx_strand_id
1 'polypeptide(L)'
;MALNRNHSQGGGVIVPPGESILKHCKDVELSFSDVSDKAEIFKGTKKGMVYLTPYRMIFVSKGKDPMMSFMMPFYLVKGCSIEQPVFAANYIKGVIQAEAGGGWEGQASFKMTFNSGGAIEFGQLMFRVATNASRGAPAQNTGYGYMPAFGGYTPAPGGYSPAPGGYAPHPANGPSPYVPPSMNGYGPAPQPMGYPYAPPPGKTF
;
A
#
# COMPACT_ATOMS: atom_id res chain seq x y z
N MET A 1 1.85 -17.13 -2.76
CA MET A 1 2.80 -17.17 -1.65
C MET A 1 4.20 -17.35 -2.19
N ALA A 2 5.17 -16.53 -1.77
CA ALA A 2 6.55 -16.65 -2.29
C ALA A 2 7.63 -16.47 -1.22
N LEU A 3 8.71 -17.26 -1.35
CA LEU A 3 9.96 -17.13 -0.60
C LEU A 3 10.94 -16.20 -1.31
N ASN A 4 11.62 -15.36 -0.54
CA ASN A 4 12.81 -14.60 -0.95
C ASN A 4 12.62 -13.71 -2.19
N ARG A 5 11.43 -13.10 -2.36
CA ARG A 5 11.11 -12.19 -3.48
C ARG A 5 10.85 -10.74 -3.08
N ASN A 6 10.64 -10.47 -1.80
CA ASN A 6 10.15 -9.16 -1.32
C ASN A 6 11.13 -8.50 -0.32
N HIS A 7 12.44 -8.66 -0.54
CA HIS A 7 13.48 -8.03 0.29
C HIS A 7 14.53 -7.34 -0.59
N SER A 8 15.12 -6.26 -0.08
CA SER A 8 16.29 -5.60 -0.69
C SER A 8 17.59 -6.13 -0.09
N GLN A 9 18.72 -5.89 -0.76
CA GLN A 9 20.04 -6.26 -0.24
C GLN A 9 20.35 -5.59 1.13
N GLY A 10 19.76 -4.42 1.39
CA GLY A 10 19.89 -3.71 2.67
C GLY A 10 18.94 -4.20 3.78
N GLY A 11 18.17 -5.27 3.55
CA GLY A 11 17.23 -5.80 4.54
C GLY A 11 15.90 -5.05 4.63
N GLY A 12 15.57 -4.20 3.65
CA GLY A 12 14.28 -3.53 3.54
C GLY A 12 13.25 -4.38 2.78
N VAL A 13 11.97 -4.02 2.88
CA VAL A 13 10.90 -4.66 2.10
C VAL A 13 10.85 -4.12 0.68
N ILE A 14 10.66 -5.00 -0.30
CA ILE A 14 10.29 -4.62 -1.66
C ILE A 14 8.81 -4.92 -1.85
N VAL A 15 8.03 -3.87 -2.10
CA VAL A 15 6.58 -3.95 -2.31
C VAL A 15 6.30 -3.95 -3.81
N PRO A 16 5.37 -4.78 -4.31
CA PRO A 16 4.98 -4.76 -5.71
C PRO A 16 4.54 -3.37 -6.18
N PRO A 17 4.79 -2.98 -7.45
CA PRO A 17 4.32 -1.71 -7.98
C PRO A 17 2.81 -1.55 -7.82
N GLY A 18 2.37 -0.36 -7.40
CA GLY A 18 0.96 -0.05 -7.18
C GLY A 18 0.40 -0.49 -5.82
N GLU A 19 1.19 -1.16 -4.98
CA GLU A 19 0.80 -1.47 -3.59
C GLU A 19 1.45 -0.49 -2.60
N SER A 20 0.71 -0.12 -1.57
CA SER A 20 1.21 0.68 -0.45
C SER A 20 1.31 -0.17 0.82
N ILE A 21 2.23 0.23 1.71
CA ILE A 21 2.31 -0.34 3.06
C ILE A 21 1.26 0.37 3.92
N LEU A 22 0.34 -0.41 4.49
CA LEU A 22 -0.72 0.09 5.38
C LEU A 22 -0.26 0.12 6.84
N LYS A 23 0.55 -0.86 7.24
CA LYS A 23 1.12 -0.98 8.58
C LYS A 23 2.37 -1.84 8.55
N HIS A 24 3.28 -1.62 9.50
CA HIS A 24 4.39 -2.53 9.76
C HIS A 24 4.59 -2.72 11.26
N CYS A 25 5.13 -3.87 11.64
CA CYS A 25 5.52 -4.19 13.01
C CYS A 25 6.95 -4.72 13.03
N LYS A 26 7.76 -4.22 13.97
CA LYS A 26 9.12 -4.68 14.22
C LYS A 26 9.15 -5.79 15.29
N ASP A 27 10.30 -6.44 15.41
CA ASP A 27 10.58 -7.47 16.42
C ASP A 27 9.54 -8.59 16.43
N VAL A 28 9.16 -9.02 15.22
CA VAL A 28 8.21 -10.10 14.99
C VAL A 28 8.96 -11.41 14.80
N GLU A 29 8.47 -12.45 15.47
CA GLU A 29 8.95 -13.82 15.34
C GLU A 29 7.97 -14.65 14.52
N LEU A 30 8.44 -15.20 13.40
CA LEU A 30 7.67 -16.08 12.51
C LEU A 30 8.21 -17.51 12.64
N SER A 31 7.31 -18.46 12.93
CA SER A 31 7.63 -19.88 12.92
C SER A 31 6.56 -20.67 12.19
N PHE A 32 6.94 -21.88 11.76
CA PHE A 32 6.09 -22.78 11.01
C PHE A 32 6.02 -24.15 11.67
N SER A 33 4.85 -24.77 11.61
CA SER A 33 4.61 -26.16 11.99
C SER A 33 3.81 -26.87 10.89
N ASP A 34 3.72 -28.20 10.98
CA ASP A 34 2.91 -29.01 10.07
C ASP A 34 3.25 -28.78 8.59
N VAL A 35 4.52 -28.49 8.31
CA VAL A 35 5.00 -28.22 6.94
C VAL A 35 4.96 -29.53 6.16
N SER A 36 4.19 -29.55 5.08
CA SER A 36 3.99 -30.74 4.25
C SER A 36 5.31 -31.22 3.64
N ASP A 37 6.09 -30.28 3.14
CA ASP A 37 7.45 -30.51 2.66
C ASP A 37 8.42 -30.18 3.80
N LYS A 38 9.30 -31.11 4.18
CA LYS A 38 10.24 -30.95 5.32
C LYS A 38 11.40 -30.01 4.97
N ALA A 39 11.16 -28.97 4.18
CA ALA A 39 12.15 -28.03 3.72
C ALA A 39 12.80 -27.27 4.89
N GLU A 40 14.13 -27.32 4.95
CA GLU A 40 14.95 -26.72 6.02
C GLU A 40 14.70 -25.21 6.20
N ILE A 41 14.30 -24.52 5.13
CA ILE A 41 14.04 -23.07 5.15
C ILE A 41 12.95 -22.68 6.15
N PHE A 42 11.98 -23.56 6.44
CA PHE A 42 10.90 -23.32 7.39
C PHE A 42 11.26 -23.67 8.84
N LYS A 43 12.42 -24.30 9.09
CA LYS A 43 12.81 -24.68 10.45
C LYS A 43 13.21 -23.49 11.30
N GLY A 44 12.92 -23.63 12.60
CA GLY A 44 13.27 -22.65 13.62
C GLY A 44 12.38 -21.40 13.60
N THR A 45 12.79 -20.40 14.37
CA THR A 45 12.08 -19.12 14.49
C THR A 45 12.83 -18.05 13.71
N LYS A 46 12.13 -17.40 12.80
CA LYS A 46 12.61 -16.29 11.98
C LYS A 46 12.33 -14.99 12.71
N LYS A 47 13.34 -14.13 12.90
CA LYS A 47 13.17 -12.83 13.58
C LYS A 47 13.21 -11.72 12.54
N GLY A 48 12.29 -10.78 12.58
CA GLY A 48 12.21 -9.77 11.53
C GLY A 48 11.12 -8.72 11.72
N MET A 49 10.68 -8.18 10.59
CA MET A 49 9.57 -7.23 10.51
C MET A 49 8.46 -7.82 9.63
N VAL A 50 7.21 -7.49 9.94
CA VAL A 50 6.08 -7.80 9.08
C VAL A 50 5.46 -6.51 8.55
N TYR A 51 5.10 -6.52 7.29
CA TYR A 51 4.45 -5.44 6.57
C TYR A 51 3.08 -5.91 6.10
N LEU A 52 2.07 -5.07 6.29
CA LEU A 52 0.72 -5.27 5.81
C LEU A 52 0.47 -4.37 4.60
N THR A 53 -0.06 -4.95 3.54
CA THR A 53 -0.50 -4.27 2.32
C THR A 53 -1.99 -4.54 2.11
N PRO A 54 -2.65 -3.90 1.12
CA PRO A 54 -4.01 -4.23 0.72
C PRO A 54 -4.31 -5.70 0.41
N TYR A 55 -3.31 -6.50 -0.01
CA TYR A 55 -3.56 -7.84 -0.57
C TYR A 55 -2.77 -8.96 0.10
N ARG A 56 -1.74 -8.61 0.89
CA ARG A 56 -0.78 -9.59 1.42
C ARG A 56 -0.09 -9.10 2.70
N MET A 57 0.36 -10.05 3.49
CA MET A 57 1.42 -9.83 4.47
C MET A 57 2.78 -10.11 3.83
N ILE A 58 3.80 -9.37 4.22
CA ILE A 58 5.19 -9.61 3.81
C ILE A 58 6.04 -9.63 5.06
N PHE A 59 6.65 -10.76 5.36
CA PHE A 59 7.67 -10.86 6.41
C PHE A 59 9.06 -10.67 5.80
N VAL A 60 9.92 -9.92 6.47
CA VAL A 60 11.33 -9.74 6.10
C VAL A 60 12.18 -10.08 7.30
N SER A 61 13.07 -11.06 7.15
CA SER A 61 13.97 -11.48 8.22
C SER A 61 15.06 -10.45 8.46
N LYS A 62 15.48 -10.35 9.72
CA LYS A 62 16.65 -9.59 10.15
C LYS A 62 17.87 -10.52 10.16
N GLY A 63 19.00 -10.02 9.67
CA GLY A 63 20.27 -10.74 9.72
C GLY A 63 20.41 -11.77 8.60
N LYS A 64 21.10 -12.88 8.88
CA LYS A 64 21.51 -13.89 7.89
C LYS A 64 20.64 -15.17 8.00
N ASP A 65 19.32 -15.04 7.86
CA ASP A 65 18.44 -16.20 7.76
C ASP A 65 18.28 -16.64 6.29
N PRO A 66 18.27 -17.96 5.97
CA PRO A 66 17.97 -18.44 4.62
C PRO A 66 16.62 -17.97 4.07
N MET A 67 15.62 -17.80 4.95
CA MET A 67 14.36 -17.14 4.62
C MET A 67 14.53 -15.63 4.81
N MET A 68 14.95 -14.93 3.77
CA MET A 68 15.13 -13.47 3.78
C MET A 68 13.79 -12.72 3.71
N SER A 69 12.82 -13.25 2.96
CA SER A 69 11.44 -12.77 3.01
C SER A 69 10.42 -13.85 2.71
N PHE A 70 9.19 -13.62 3.20
CA PHE A 70 8.07 -14.51 2.96
C PHE A 70 6.79 -13.71 2.73
N MET A 71 6.24 -13.81 1.53
CA MET A 71 5.06 -13.07 1.10
C MET A 71 3.82 -13.98 1.14
N MET A 72 2.82 -13.58 1.92
CA MET A 72 1.59 -14.33 2.19
C MET A 72 0.35 -13.57 1.67
N PRO A 73 -0.14 -13.86 0.45
CA PRO A 73 -1.39 -13.31 -0.06
C PRO A 73 -2.58 -13.79 0.75
N PHE A 74 -3.56 -12.92 1.00
CA PHE A 74 -4.70 -13.26 1.85
C PHE A 74 -5.53 -14.45 1.33
N TYR A 75 -5.63 -14.63 0.02
CA TYR A 75 -6.39 -15.75 -0.57
C TYR A 75 -5.75 -17.13 -0.33
N LEU A 76 -4.47 -17.18 0.07
CA LEU A 76 -3.75 -18.40 0.44
C LEU A 76 -3.61 -18.58 1.95
N VAL A 77 -4.18 -17.67 2.74
CA VAL A 77 -4.16 -17.71 4.21
C VAL A 77 -5.55 -18.12 4.68
N LYS A 78 -5.63 -19.15 5.53
CA LYS A 78 -6.89 -19.70 6.06
C LYS A 78 -6.84 -19.81 7.57
N GLY A 79 -8.02 -19.77 8.20
CA GLY A 79 -8.18 -20.01 9.64
C GLY A 79 -7.35 -19.07 10.52
N CYS A 80 -7.20 -17.81 10.11
CA CYS A 80 -6.33 -16.87 10.79
C CYS A 80 -7.00 -16.32 12.07
N SER A 81 -6.30 -16.34 13.21
CA SER A 81 -6.79 -15.83 14.51
C SER A 81 -5.75 -14.98 15.21
N ILE A 82 -6.21 -14.04 16.06
CA ILE A 82 -5.37 -13.24 16.96
C ILE A 82 -5.50 -13.84 18.36
N GLU A 83 -4.40 -14.25 18.95
CA GLU A 83 -4.34 -14.87 20.27
C GLU A 83 -3.71 -13.89 21.26
N GLN A 84 -4.38 -13.69 22.40
CA GLN A 84 -4.01 -12.70 23.42
C GLN A 84 -3.71 -13.37 24.78
N PRO A 85 -2.59 -14.08 24.91
CA PRO A 85 -2.20 -14.68 26.19
C PRO A 85 -1.85 -13.61 27.23
N VAL A 86 -2.22 -13.85 28.50
CA VAL A 86 -1.98 -12.89 29.59
C VAL A 86 -0.48 -12.76 29.94
N PHE A 87 0.29 -13.84 29.79
CA PHE A 87 1.69 -13.93 30.21
C PHE A 87 2.68 -14.17 29.06
N ALA A 88 2.25 -13.93 27.82
CA ALA A 88 3.12 -14.05 26.65
C ALA A 88 2.80 -12.95 25.63
N ALA A 89 3.66 -12.78 24.64
CA ALA A 89 3.38 -11.85 23.55
C ALA A 89 2.17 -12.32 22.73
N ASN A 90 1.36 -11.35 22.31
CA ASN A 90 0.24 -11.60 21.40
C ASN A 90 0.78 -12.11 20.06
N TYR A 91 0.04 -13.04 19.46
CA TYR A 91 0.45 -13.65 18.21
C TYR A 91 -0.74 -13.86 17.27
N ILE A 92 -0.43 -13.91 15.99
CA ILE A 92 -1.36 -14.28 14.93
C ILE A 92 -0.98 -15.67 14.44
N LYS A 93 -1.94 -16.57 14.30
CA LYS A 93 -1.71 -17.89 13.71
C LYS A 93 -2.69 -18.16 12.60
N GLY A 94 -2.35 -19.09 11.72
CA GLY A 94 -3.23 -19.58 10.68
C GLY A 94 -2.55 -20.64 9.83
N VAL A 95 -3.18 -20.98 8.72
CA VAL A 95 -2.68 -21.98 7.78
C VAL A 95 -2.42 -21.31 6.44
N ILE A 96 -1.31 -21.66 5.81
CA ILE A 96 -0.86 -21.12 4.53
C ILE A 96 -0.71 -22.21 3.48
N GLN A 97 -1.03 -21.88 2.24
CA GLN A 97 -0.87 -22.77 1.09
C GLN A 97 0.17 -22.21 0.11
N ALA A 98 1.00 -23.11 -0.41
CA ALA A 98 1.95 -22.78 -1.46
C ALA A 98 1.22 -22.42 -2.76
N GLU A 99 1.88 -21.64 -3.61
CA GLU A 99 1.44 -21.39 -4.98
C GLU A 99 2.52 -21.87 -5.94
N ALA A 100 2.12 -22.24 -7.17
CA ALA A 100 3.05 -22.68 -8.20
C ALA A 100 4.14 -21.61 -8.43
N GLY A 101 5.41 -22.05 -8.43
CA GLY A 101 6.54 -21.16 -8.57
C GLY A 101 6.78 -20.24 -7.38
N GLY A 102 6.20 -20.51 -6.20
CA GLY A 102 6.43 -19.76 -4.95
C GLY A 102 7.75 -20.07 -4.23
N GLY A 103 8.51 -21.06 -4.73
CA GLY A 103 9.78 -21.51 -4.11
C GLY A 103 9.61 -22.54 -2.99
N TRP A 104 8.40 -23.05 -2.78
CA TRP A 104 8.08 -24.18 -1.89
C TRP A 104 6.74 -24.80 -2.31
N GLU A 105 6.41 -25.97 -1.76
CA GLU A 105 5.19 -26.71 -2.06
C GLU A 105 4.43 -27.15 -0.80
N GLY A 106 3.13 -27.41 -0.97
CA GLY A 106 2.26 -27.92 0.10
C GLY A 106 1.62 -26.86 0.98
N GLN A 107 1.47 -27.18 2.26
CA GLN A 107 0.80 -26.37 3.27
C GLN A 107 1.61 -26.35 4.56
N ALA A 108 1.45 -25.29 5.34
CA ALA A 108 2.02 -25.17 6.69
C ALA A 108 1.10 -24.37 7.61
N SER A 109 1.20 -24.61 8.91
CA SER A 109 0.69 -23.72 9.95
C SER A 109 1.75 -22.67 10.24
N PHE A 110 1.37 -21.39 10.34
CA PHE A 110 2.28 -20.32 10.75
C PHE A 110 1.87 -19.72 12.09
N LYS A 111 2.85 -19.22 12.83
CA LYS A 111 2.67 -18.41 14.02
C LYS A 111 3.56 -17.18 13.93
N MET A 112 2.97 -16.00 14.10
CA MET A 112 3.62 -14.71 14.08
C MET A 112 3.46 -14.02 15.44
N THR A 113 4.52 -13.97 16.23
CA THR A 113 4.54 -13.42 17.60
C THR A 113 5.08 -12.00 17.59
N PHE A 114 4.36 -11.06 18.20
CA PHE A 114 4.67 -9.64 18.16
C PHE A 114 5.28 -9.18 19.50
N ASN A 115 6.60 -9.32 19.65
CA ASN A 115 7.28 -9.08 20.93
C ASN A 115 7.29 -7.59 21.33
N SER A 116 7.19 -6.68 20.36
CA SER A 116 7.12 -5.23 20.57
C SER A 116 5.69 -4.67 20.54
N GLY A 117 4.67 -5.53 20.64
CA GLY A 117 3.25 -5.15 20.57
C GLY A 117 2.72 -4.91 19.16
N GLY A 118 1.49 -4.41 19.05
CA GLY A 118 0.84 -4.09 17.76
C GLY A 118 0.08 -5.23 17.08
N ALA A 119 0.06 -6.43 17.67
CA ALA A 119 -0.62 -7.61 17.10
C ALA A 119 -2.12 -7.40 16.88
N ILE A 120 -2.78 -6.69 17.80
CA ILE A 120 -4.23 -6.49 17.76
C ILE A 120 -4.57 -5.56 16.60
N GLU A 121 -3.94 -4.40 16.53
CA GLU A 121 -4.16 -3.42 15.46
C GLU A 121 -3.74 -3.98 14.11
N PHE A 122 -2.65 -4.75 14.07
CA PHE A 122 -2.19 -5.42 12.85
C PHE A 122 -3.21 -6.46 12.39
N GLY A 123 -3.65 -7.35 13.27
CA GLY A 123 -4.60 -8.41 12.93
C GLY A 123 -5.98 -7.89 12.57
N GLN A 124 -6.49 -6.87 13.29
CA GLN A 124 -7.77 -6.23 12.96
C GLN A 124 -7.73 -5.56 11.59
N LEU A 125 -6.66 -4.83 11.27
CA LEU A 125 -6.48 -4.22 9.95
C LEU A 125 -6.35 -5.29 8.87
N MET A 126 -5.58 -6.36 9.14
CA MET A 126 -5.43 -7.51 8.24
C MET A 126 -6.78 -8.15 7.91
N PHE A 127 -7.64 -8.42 8.89
CA PHE A 127 -8.97 -8.99 8.63
C PHE A 127 -9.85 -8.06 7.78
N ARG A 128 -9.78 -6.75 8.03
CA ARG A 128 -10.50 -5.75 7.22
C ARG A 128 -10.03 -5.78 5.76
N VAL A 129 -8.72 -5.74 5.51
CA VAL A 129 -8.21 -5.69 4.13
C VAL A 129 -8.33 -7.04 3.41
N ALA A 130 -8.22 -8.16 4.12
CA ALA A 130 -8.49 -9.48 3.56
C ALA A 130 -9.95 -9.62 3.08
N THR A 131 -10.90 -9.04 3.84
CA THR A 131 -12.32 -8.99 3.44
C THR A 131 -12.55 -8.09 2.23
N ASN A 132 -11.80 -6.99 2.09
CA ASN A 132 -11.89 -6.12 0.92
C ASN A 132 -11.28 -6.77 -0.33
N ALA A 133 -10.11 -7.40 -0.18
CA ALA A 133 -9.41 -8.10 -1.24
C ALA A 133 -10.24 -9.24 -1.82
N SER A 134 -10.98 -9.99 -0.99
CA SER A 134 -11.87 -11.05 -1.47
C SER A 134 -13.09 -10.54 -2.25
N ARG A 135 -13.44 -9.27 -2.10
CA ARG A 135 -14.56 -8.60 -2.80
C ARG A 135 -14.12 -7.78 -4.02
N GLY A 136 -12.82 -7.73 -4.32
CA GLY A 136 -12.27 -6.86 -5.37
C GLY A 136 -12.41 -5.36 -5.07
N ALA A 137 -12.64 -4.98 -3.81
CA ALA A 137 -12.77 -3.59 -3.41
C ALA A 137 -11.39 -2.96 -3.18
N PRO A 138 -11.14 -1.72 -3.64
CA PRO A 138 -9.87 -1.04 -3.39
C PRO A 138 -9.69 -0.82 -1.88
N ALA A 139 -8.53 -1.22 -1.34
CA ALA A 139 -8.25 -1.00 0.07
C ALA A 139 -8.03 0.49 0.34
N GLN A 140 -8.82 1.05 1.25
CA GLN A 140 -8.63 2.42 1.73
C GLN A 140 -7.44 2.46 2.69
N ASN A 141 -6.50 3.37 2.43
CA ASN A 141 -5.35 3.61 3.29
C ASN A 141 -5.81 4.34 4.56
N THR A 142 -5.77 3.69 5.72
CA THR A 142 -6.10 4.31 7.02
C THR A 142 -4.93 5.04 7.67
N GLY A 143 -3.91 5.43 6.91
CA GLY A 143 -2.83 6.30 7.38
C GLY A 143 -3.27 7.77 7.44
N TYR A 144 -3.56 8.24 8.65
CA TYR A 144 -3.64 9.65 9.06
C TYR A 144 -4.62 10.57 8.32
N GLY A 145 -5.72 10.91 9.00
CA GLY A 145 -6.41 12.19 8.83
C GLY A 145 -7.40 12.28 7.67
N TYR A 146 -8.57 11.66 7.80
CA TYR A 146 -9.83 12.30 7.41
C TYR A 146 -10.99 11.57 8.09
N MET A 147 -11.65 12.23 9.05
CA MET A 147 -13.03 11.85 9.37
C MET A 147 -13.87 12.23 8.14
N PRO A 148 -14.65 11.33 7.53
CA PRO A 148 -15.69 11.79 6.63
C PRO A 148 -16.69 12.57 7.48
N ALA A 149 -16.81 13.87 7.18
CA ALA A 149 -17.81 14.72 7.77
C ALA A 149 -19.18 14.06 7.59
N PHE A 150 -19.91 13.95 8.70
CA PHE A 150 -21.34 13.71 8.68
C PHE A 150 -22.00 14.82 7.87
N GLY A 151 -22.37 14.51 6.63
CA GLY A 151 -23.09 15.39 5.72
C GLY A 151 -23.81 14.52 4.72
N GLY A 152 -25.09 14.23 5.01
CA GLY A 152 -25.92 13.35 4.20
C GLY A 152 -26.04 13.83 2.76
N TYR A 153 -26.21 12.89 1.83
CA TYR A 153 -27.32 12.78 0.90
C TYR A 153 -27.10 11.48 0.12
N THR A 154 -27.99 10.51 0.32
CA THR A 154 -28.09 9.30 -0.50
C THR A 154 -28.52 9.67 -1.92
N PRO A 155 -27.85 9.21 -3.00
CA PRO A 155 -28.47 9.22 -4.32
C PRO A 155 -29.42 8.02 -4.44
N ALA A 156 -30.72 8.30 -4.54
CA ALA A 156 -31.72 7.33 -4.95
C ALA A 156 -31.52 6.92 -6.44
N PRO A 157 -31.92 5.70 -6.84
CA PRO A 157 -31.66 5.16 -8.16
C PRO A 157 -32.63 5.73 -9.21
N GLY A 158 -32.08 6.20 -10.34
CA GLY A 158 -32.83 6.52 -11.55
C GLY A 158 -32.91 8.01 -11.86
N GLY A 159 -32.09 8.46 -12.81
CA GLY A 159 -32.14 9.80 -13.36
C GLY A 159 -31.22 9.93 -14.57
N TYR A 160 -31.80 9.78 -15.77
CA TYR A 160 -31.11 9.94 -17.05
C TYR A 160 -30.44 11.32 -17.15
N SER A 161 -29.13 11.35 -17.42
CA SER A 161 -28.43 12.58 -17.82
C SER A 161 -28.56 12.76 -19.34
N PRO A 162 -28.97 13.93 -19.87
CA PRO A 162 -29.03 14.14 -21.31
C PRO A 162 -27.62 14.27 -21.90
N ALA A 163 -27.37 13.52 -22.97
CA ALA A 163 -26.18 13.63 -23.81
C ALA A 163 -26.22 14.93 -24.64
N PRO A 164 -25.11 15.69 -24.73
CA PRO A 164 -25.00 16.73 -25.74
C PRO A 164 -24.90 16.07 -27.13
N GLY A 165 -25.97 16.17 -27.92
CA GLY A 165 -25.97 15.86 -29.35
C GLY A 165 -25.04 16.80 -30.12
N GLY A 166 -24.68 16.58 -31.38
CA GLY A 166 -25.05 15.60 -32.39
C GLY A 166 -24.20 15.91 -33.62
N TYR A 167 -23.91 14.91 -34.43
CA TYR A 167 -22.99 14.94 -35.58
C TYR A 167 -23.53 15.73 -36.78
N ALA A 168 -22.65 16.48 -37.49
CA ALA A 168 -22.66 16.62 -38.97
C ALA A 168 -21.37 17.34 -39.47
N PRO A 169 -20.98 17.20 -40.76
CA PRO A 169 -19.59 16.95 -41.16
C PRO A 169 -18.82 18.17 -41.71
N HIS A 170 -17.49 18.10 -41.63
CA HIS A 170 -16.56 19.06 -42.22
C HIS A 170 -16.46 18.94 -43.75
N PRO A 171 -16.44 20.08 -44.48
CA PRO A 171 -15.68 20.23 -45.71
C PRO A 171 -14.47 21.16 -45.53
N ALA A 172 -13.50 20.96 -46.43
CA ALA A 172 -12.14 21.48 -46.39
C ALA A 172 -11.97 22.94 -46.87
N ASN A 173 -10.79 23.49 -46.51
CA ASN A 173 -10.03 24.58 -47.16
C ASN A 173 -10.50 26.04 -46.99
N GLY A 174 -9.67 26.85 -46.32
CA GLY A 174 -9.61 28.31 -46.54
C GLY A 174 -9.08 29.13 -45.35
N PRO A 175 -8.30 30.22 -45.55
CA PRO A 175 -7.46 30.85 -44.52
C PRO A 175 -8.18 31.92 -43.67
N SER A 176 -7.82 32.01 -42.39
CA SER A 176 -8.34 32.95 -41.39
C SER A 176 -8.21 34.43 -41.75
N PRO A 177 -9.18 35.25 -41.33
CA PRO A 177 -8.90 36.61 -40.88
C PRO A 177 -9.40 36.89 -39.45
N TYR A 178 -8.59 37.71 -38.78
CA TYR A 178 -8.67 38.30 -37.44
C TYR A 178 -10.08 38.67 -36.93
N VAL A 179 -10.35 38.37 -35.65
CA VAL A 179 -11.40 39.01 -34.84
C VAL A 179 -10.81 39.54 -33.51
N PRO A 180 -11.13 40.78 -33.10
CA PRO A 180 -10.49 41.45 -31.97
C PRO A 180 -11.03 40.95 -30.60
N PRO A 181 -10.23 41.00 -29.51
CA PRO A 181 -10.71 40.56 -28.19
C PRO A 181 -11.73 41.54 -27.60
N SER A 182 -12.86 40.99 -27.14
CA SER A 182 -13.88 41.68 -26.34
C SER A 182 -13.36 42.00 -24.93
N MET A 183 -13.52 43.25 -24.53
CA MET A 183 -13.10 43.82 -23.25
C MET A 183 -14.25 43.72 -22.21
N ASN A 184 -13.98 43.06 -21.08
CA ASN A 184 -14.71 43.07 -19.79
C ASN A 184 -13.94 42.08 -18.87
N GLY A 185 -13.44 42.33 -17.66
CA GLY A 185 -13.35 43.47 -16.76
C GLY A 185 -12.58 42.99 -15.50
N TYR A 186 -11.78 43.90 -14.91
CA TYR A 186 -11.24 43.93 -13.53
C TYR A 186 -10.43 42.76 -12.94
N GLY A 187 -9.10 42.96 -12.86
CA GLY A 187 -8.19 42.41 -11.85
C GLY A 187 -6.89 43.25 -11.81
N PRO A 188 -6.32 43.61 -10.65
CA PRO A 188 -5.13 44.46 -10.59
C PRO A 188 -3.88 43.73 -11.12
N ALA A 189 -3.06 44.45 -11.91
CA ALA A 189 -1.89 43.91 -12.59
C ALA A 189 -0.70 43.65 -11.63
N PRO A 190 0.07 42.55 -11.80
CA PRO A 190 1.35 42.36 -11.12
C PRO A 190 2.41 43.35 -11.62
N GLN A 191 3.12 44.00 -10.70
CA GLN A 191 4.25 44.89 -10.97
C GLN A 191 5.49 44.09 -11.46
N PRO A 192 6.25 44.57 -12.47
CA PRO A 192 7.43 43.88 -12.97
C PRO A 192 8.60 43.93 -11.99
N MET A 193 9.14 42.76 -11.67
CA MET A 193 10.28 42.55 -10.77
C MET A 193 11.57 43.04 -11.45
N GLY A 194 12.01 44.25 -11.09
CA GLY A 194 13.28 44.84 -11.52
C GLY A 194 14.47 44.24 -10.79
N TYR A 195 15.48 43.81 -11.55
CA TYR A 195 16.76 43.30 -11.08
C TYR A 195 17.53 44.34 -10.23
N PRO A 196 18.01 44.00 -9.02
CA PRO A 196 18.97 44.83 -8.30
C PRO A 196 20.38 44.63 -8.86
N TYR A 197 20.95 45.71 -9.39
CA TYR A 197 22.35 45.87 -9.77
C TYR A 197 23.28 45.63 -8.57
N ALA A 198 24.45 45.05 -8.82
CA ALA A 198 25.51 44.79 -7.83
C ALA A 198 26.13 46.10 -7.28
N PRO A 199 26.54 46.15 -5.99
CA PRO A 199 27.28 47.29 -5.44
C PRO A 199 28.77 47.27 -5.84
N PRO A 200 29.42 48.42 -6.09
CA PRO A 200 30.84 48.51 -6.40
C PRO A 200 31.73 48.44 -5.13
N PRO A 201 33.01 48.07 -5.27
CA PRO A 201 33.89 47.75 -4.13
C PRO A 201 34.47 49.00 -3.46
N GLY A 202 34.24 49.13 -2.14
CA GLY A 202 34.81 50.17 -1.28
C GLY A 202 36.12 49.74 -0.61
N LYS A 203 37.13 50.61 -0.69
CA LYS A 203 38.53 50.41 -0.28
C LYS A 203 38.75 50.50 1.23
N THR A 204 39.70 49.70 1.71
CA THR A 204 40.37 49.77 3.01
C THR A 204 41.26 51.02 3.13
N PHE A 205 41.18 51.70 4.28
CA PHE A 205 42.29 52.41 4.94
C PHE A 205 42.06 52.35 6.45
#